data_AF-A0A7V5BZC3-F1
#
_entry.id   AF-A0A7V5BZC3-F1
#
_cell.length_a   1.000
_cell.length_b   1.000
_cell.length_c   1.000
_cell.angle_alpha   90.00
_cell.angle_beta   90.00
_cell.angle_gamma   90.00
#
_symmetry.space_group_name_H-M   'P 1'
#
loop_
_entity.id
_entity.type
_entity.pdbx_description
1 polymer ?
#
loop_
_entity_poly.entity_id
_entity_poly.type
_entity_poly.pdbx_seq_one_letter_code
_entity_poly.pdbx_strand_id
1 'polypeptide(L)'
;EFVGWTVVLVYIGAVIILFLIGIMITRAPLGTNAELSHPAPVKVPAALLSAVLFVVTTWAVGDAFGGAVIEAGREPTRTAEIAEVMFQRFVVPFEVVSFVLLTALIGGIAIARKDEPGGTR
;
A
#
# COMPACT_ATOMS: atom_id res chain seq x y z
N GLU A 1 7.84 14.86 9.79
CA GLU A 1 7.82 15.30 8.36
C GLU A 1 8.30 14.23 7.38
N PHE A 2 9.40 13.52 7.66
CA PHE A 2 9.99 12.50 6.79
C PHE A 2 8.97 11.54 6.18
N VAL A 3 8.15 10.87 7.01
CA VAL A 3 7.15 9.90 6.55
C VAL A 3 6.12 10.53 5.60
N GLY A 4 5.73 11.78 5.83
CA GLY A 4 4.82 12.50 4.94
C GLY A 4 5.41 12.69 3.55
N TRP A 5 6.69 13.09 3.46
CA TRP A 5 7.40 13.16 2.19
C TRP A 5 7.60 11.80 1.55
N THR A 6 7.85 10.74 2.33
CA THR A 6 7.94 9.37 1.82
C THR A 6 6.62 8.92 1.18
N VAL A 7 5.46 9.28 1.76
CA VAL A 7 4.14 9.00 1.13
C VAL A 7 4.05 9.66 -0.23
N VAL A 8 4.46 10.93 -0.34
CA VAL A 8 4.43 11.63 -1.63
C VAL A 8 5.37 10.96 -2.64
N LEU A 9 6.63 10.69 -2.27
CA LEU A 9 7.62 10.14 -3.18
C LEU A 9 7.33 8.70 -3.61
N VAL A 10 6.95 7.83 -2.66
CA VAL A 10 6.79 6.40 -2.91
C VAL A 10 5.37 6.07 -3.36
N TYR A 11 4.37 6.49 -2.59
CA TYR A 11 2.98 6.12 -2.90
C TYR A 11 2.48 6.89 -4.12
N ILE A 12 2.57 8.22 -4.09
CA ILE A 12 2.11 9.03 -5.22
C ILE A 12 3.10 8.95 -6.39
N GLY A 13 4.40 9.13 -6.12
CA GLY A 13 5.43 9.23 -7.16
C GLY A 13 5.78 7.92 -7.87
N ALA A 14 5.72 6.77 -7.21
CA ALA A 14 6.05 5.49 -7.83
C ALA A 14 4.83 4.60 -8.02
N VAL A 15 4.11 4.30 -6.94
CA VAL A 15 3.03 3.28 -6.96
C VAL A 15 1.84 3.73 -7.80
N ILE A 16 1.30 4.93 -7.55
CA ILE A 16 0.16 5.44 -8.32
C ILE A 16 0.55 5.58 -9.79
N ILE A 17 1.72 6.14 -10.12
CA ILE A 17 2.16 6.30 -11.51
C ILE A 17 2.28 4.94 -12.22
N LEU A 18 2.85 3.93 -11.57
CA LEU A 18 2.92 2.57 -12.13
C LEU A 18 1.52 2.01 -12.41
N PHE A 19 0.58 2.18 -11.49
CA PHE A 19 -0.81 1.77 -11.72
C PHE A 19 -1.45 2.55 -12.86
N LEU A 20 -1.25 3.86 -12.94
CA LEU A 20 -1.78 4.70 -14.02
C LEU A 20 -1.27 4.25 -15.39
N ILE A 21 0.02 3.92 -15.51
CA ILE A 21 0.60 3.36 -16.74
C ILE A 21 -0.06 2.01 -17.05
N GLY A 22 -0.21 1.14 -16.05
CA GLY A 22 -0.85 -0.17 -16.19
C GLY A 22 -2.30 -0.09 -16.69
N ILE A 23 -3.14 0.75 -16.05
CA ILE A 23 -4.55 0.92 -16.46
C ILE A 23 -4.69 1.58 -17.83
N MET A 24 -3.75 2.46 -18.20
CA MET A 24 -3.74 3.10 -19.52
C MET A 24 -3.42 2.09 -20.62
N ILE A 25 -2.48 1.18 -20.38
CA ILE A 25 -2.14 0.10 -21.32
C ILE A 25 -3.29 -0.91 -21.44
N THR A 26 -3.98 -1.24 -20.34
CA THR A 26 -5.10 -2.21 -20.36
C THR A 26 -6.42 -1.62 -20.83
N ARG A 27 -6.48 -0.31 -21.13
CA ARG A 27 -7.71 0.43 -21.52
C ARG A 27 -8.89 0.08 -20.61
N ALA A 28 -8.66 0.05 -19.30
CA ALA A 28 -9.70 -0.29 -18.34
C ALA A 28 -10.93 0.63 -18.54
N PRO A 29 -12.16 0.08 -18.65
CA PRO A 29 -13.37 0.87 -18.81
C PRO A 29 -13.62 1.67 -17.52
N LEU A 30 -13.25 2.95 -17.53
CA LEU A 30 -13.42 3.90 -16.43
C LEU A 30 -14.73 4.71 -16.54
N GLY A 31 -15.65 4.30 -17.41
CA GLY A 31 -16.90 5.02 -17.70
C GLY A 31 -17.99 4.81 -16.66
N THR A 32 -19.02 5.67 -16.70
CA THR A 32 -20.18 5.67 -15.79
C THR A 32 -20.95 4.34 -15.73
N ASN A 33 -20.80 3.49 -16.75
CA ASN A 33 -21.37 2.15 -16.84
C ASN A 33 -20.33 1.04 -16.56
N ALA A 34 -19.30 1.31 -15.75
CA ALA A 34 -18.50 0.27 -15.13
C ALA A 34 -19.39 -0.51 -14.15
N GLU A 35 -20.33 -1.30 -14.70
CA GLU A 35 -21.23 -2.13 -13.93
C GLU A 35 -20.39 -3.02 -13.05
N LEU A 36 -20.52 -2.83 -11.74
CA LEU A 36 -20.04 -3.77 -10.75
C LEU A 36 -20.65 -5.13 -11.10
N SER A 37 -19.85 -6.02 -11.72
CA SER A 37 -20.22 -7.39 -12.15
C SER A 37 -20.69 -8.29 -11.00
N HIS A 38 -20.73 -7.78 -9.77
CA HIS A 38 -21.19 -8.50 -8.61
C HIS A 38 -22.71 -8.51 -8.54
N PRO A 39 -23.34 -9.68 -8.36
CA PRO A 39 -24.79 -9.77 -8.20
C PRO A 39 -25.24 -9.00 -6.93
N ALA A 40 -26.39 -8.33 -7.01
CA ALA A 40 -27.00 -7.59 -5.89
C ALA A 40 -27.01 -8.34 -4.54
N PRO A 41 -27.27 -9.67 -4.46
CA PRO A 41 -27.27 -10.40 -3.18
C PRO A 41 -25.93 -10.43 -2.45
N VAL A 42 -24.79 -10.19 -3.13
CA VAL A 42 -23.46 -10.18 -2.48
C VAL A 42 -23.09 -8.79 -1.95
N LYS A 43 -23.70 -7.73 -2.49
CA LYS A 43 -23.41 -6.33 -2.12
C LYS A 43 -23.90 -6.01 -0.71
N VAL A 44 -25.10 -6.47 -0.37
CA VAL A 44 -25.73 -6.24 0.94
C VAL A 44 -24.92 -6.86 2.09
N PRO A 45 -24.55 -8.16 2.08
CA PRO A 45 -23.75 -8.73 3.15
C PRO A 45 -22.33 -8.14 3.20
N ALA A 46 -21.73 -7.79 2.05
CA ALA A 46 -20.41 -7.14 2.02
C ALA A 46 -20.44 -5.73 2.65
N ALA A 47 -21.46 -4.94 2.33
CA ALA A 47 -21.66 -3.61 2.93
C ALA A 47 -21.98 -3.70 4.43
N LEU A 48 -22.77 -4.70 4.84
CA LEU A 48 -23.04 -4.94 6.25
C LEU A 48 -21.76 -5.34 6.99
N LEU A 49 -20.96 -6.23 6.42
CA LEU A 49 -19.69 -6.65 7.02
C LEU A 49 -18.70 -5.50 7.15
N SER A 50 -18.57 -4.65 6.12
CA SER A 50 -17.68 -3.48 6.19
C SER A 50 -18.15 -2.47 7.24
N ALA A 51 -19.46 -2.24 7.35
CA ALA A 51 -20.03 -1.37 8.38
C ALA A 51 -19.80 -1.94 9.78
N VAL A 52 -20.02 -3.25 9.99
CA VAL A 52 -19.77 -3.91 11.27
C VAL A 52 -18.28 -3.82 11.63
N LEU A 53 -17.37 -4.11 10.70
CA LEU A 53 -15.92 -3.98 10.95
C LEU A 53 -15.53 -2.55 11.30
N PHE A 54 -16.10 -1.55 10.61
CA PHE A 54 -15.85 -0.15 10.91
C PHE A 54 -16.31 0.23 12.33
N VAL A 55 -17.53 -0.18 12.73
CA VAL A 55 -18.08 0.08 14.07
C VAL A 55 -17.26 -0.62 15.13
N VAL A 56 -16.95 -1.91 14.96
CA VAL A 56 -16.17 -2.70 15.93
C VAL A 56 -14.77 -2.11 16.09
N THR A 57 -14.10 -1.74 14.99
CA THR A 57 -12.76 -1.15 15.05
C THR A 57 -12.79 0.22 15.72
N THR A 58 -13.76 1.07 15.38
CA THR A 58 -13.90 2.41 15.99
C THR A 58 -14.21 2.30 17.47
N TRP A 59 -15.10 1.38 17.85
CA TRP A 59 -15.43 1.12 19.25
C TRP A 59 -14.22 0.58 20.02
N ALA A 60 -13.48 -0.39 19.47
CA ALA A 60 -12.27 -0.93 20.08
C ALA A 60 -11.18 0.14 20.27
N VAL A 61 -11.00 1.04 19.29
CA VAL A 61 -10.06 2.17 19.41
C VAL A 61 -10.52 3.13 20.51
N GLY A 62 -11.82 3.45 20.56
CA GLY A 62 -12.38 4.30 21.61
C GLY A 62 -12.26 3.70 23.01
N ASP A 63 -12.48 2.40 23.16
CA ASP A 63 -12.32 1.67 24.42
C ASP A 63 -10.86 1.62 24.87
N ALA A 64 -9.94 1.30 23.94
CA ALA A 64 -8.51 1.18 24.24
C ALA A 64 -7.82 2.52 24.51
N PHE A 65 -8.23 3.61 23.84
CA PHE A 65 -7.50 4.87 23.82
C PHE A 65 -8.34 6.11 24.18
N GLY A 66 -9.64 5.99 24.45
CA GLY A 66 -10.55 7.13 24.61
C GLY A 66 -10.24 8.05 25.81
N GLY A 67 -9.55 7.54 26.83
CA GLY A 67 -9.05 8.31 27.97
C GLY A 67 -7.58 8.72 27.86
N ALA A 68 -6.89 8.37 26.77
CA ALA A 68 -5.47 8.64 26.63
C ALA A 68 -5.23 10.14 26.38
N VAL A 69 -4.68 10.83 27.37
CA VAL A 69 -4.22 12.21 27.21
C VAL A 69 -2.88 12.18 26.49
N ILE A 70 -2.84 12.64 25.24
CA ILE A 70 -1.58 12.84 24.54
C ILE A 70 -1.00 14.17 25.03
N GLU A 71 0.19 14.09 25.63
CA GLU A 71 0.94 15.27 26.05
C GLU A 71 1.23 16.17 24.84
N ALA A 72 0.54 17.31 24.79
CA ALA A 72 0.70 18.33 23.76
C ALA A 72 2.04 19.07 23.98
N GLY A 73 3.15 18.41 23.66
CA GLY A 73 4.50 18.96 23.84
C GLY A 73 5.62 18.11 23.26
N ARG A 74 5.31 16.99 22.59
CA ARG A 74 6.35 16.16 21.97
C ARG A 74 6.94 16.90 20.76
N GLU A 75 8.25 17.12 20.78
CA GLU A 75 8.97 17.66 19.62
C GLU A 75 8.71 16.76 18.40
N PRO A 76 8.59 17.35 17.18
CA PRO A 76 8.49 16.56 15.96
C PRO A 76 9.66 15.58 15.87
N THR A 77 9.35 14.30 15.64
CA THR A 77 10.39 13.28 15.44
C THR A 77 11.29 13.67 14.29
N ARG A 78 12.59 13.79 14.58
CA ARG A 78 13.61 14.16 13.60
C ARG A 78 13.92 12.97 12.71
N THR A 79 14.27 13.23 11.46
CA THR A 79 14.67 12.18 10.51
C THR A 79 15.85 11.34 11.02
N ALA A 80 16.77 11.97 11.76
CA ALA A 80 17.92 11.29 12.36
C ALA A 80 17.51 10.21 13.37
N GLU A 81 16.49 10.47 14.20
CA GLU A 81 15.99 9.50 15.19
C GLU A 81 15.35 8.28 14.50
N ILE A 82 14.64 8.51 13.38
CA ILE A 82 14.07 7.43 12.58
C ILE A 82 15.18 6.58 11.95
N ALA A 83 16.20 7.23 11.38
CA ALA A 83 17.34 6.54 10.78
C ALA A 83 18.11 5.71 11.82
N GLU A 84 18.35 6.25 13.01
CA GLU A 84 19.03 5.55 14.10
C GLU A 84 18.27 4.27 14.49
N VAL A 85 16.97 4.37 14.75
CA VAL A 85 16.15 3.22 15.10
C VAL A 85 16.12 2.19 13.96
N MET A 86 16.03 2.64 12.70
CA MET A 86 16.05 1.76 11.53
C MET A 86 17.35 0.96 11.42
N PHE A 87 18.49 1.61 11.57
CA PHE A 87 19.81 1.01 11.36
C PHE A 87 20.47 0.42 12.61
N GLN A 88 19.85 0.56 13.78
CA GLN A 88 20.31 -0.11 15.00
C GLN A 88 19.34 -1.21 15.45
N ARG A 89 18.06 -0.86 15.62
CA ARG A 89 17.06 -1.79 16.17
C ARG A 89 16.38 -2.63 15.09
N PHE A 90 16.17 -2.06 13.91
CA PHE A 90 15.45 -2.72 12.81
C PHE A 90 16.36 -3.16 11.65
N VAL A 91 17.63 -3.46 11.93
CA VAL A 91 18.60 -3.92 10.92
C VAL A 91 18.11 -5.15 10.17
N VAL A 92 17.66 -6.18 10.91
CA VAL A 92 17.20 -7.44 10.30
C VAL A 92 15.95 -7.21 9.42
N PRO A 93 14.89 -6.51 9.89
CA PRO A 93 13.77 -6.15 9.02
C PRO A 93 14.18 -5.32 7.80
N PHE A 94 15.12 -4.38 7.93
CA PHE A 94 15.62 -3.59 6.80
C PHE A 94 16.31 -4.46 5.73
N GLU A 95 17.11 -5.43 6.17
CA GLU A 95 17.75 -6.40 5.28
C GLU A 95 16.72 -7.28 4.56
N VAL A 96 15.73 -7.80 5.30
CA VAL A 96 14.64 -8.61 4.72
C VAL A 96 13.87 -7.83 3.66
N VAL A 97 13.53 -6.55 3.92
CA VAL A 97 12.87 -5.69 2.94
C VAL A 97 13.74 -5.47 1.70
N SER A 98 15.07 -5.34 1.87
CA SER A 98 16.00 -5.21 0.74
C SER A 98 15.97 -6.44 -0.18
N PHE A 99 15.94 -7.64 0.41
CA PHE A 99 15.75 -8.88 -0.37
C PHE A 99 14.37 -8.94 -1.02
N VAL A 100 13.30 -8.53 -0.33
CA VAL A 100 11.95 -8.47 -0.91
C VAL A 100 11.92 -7.57 -2.13
N LEU A 101 12.55 -6.39 -2.07
CA LEU A 101 12.65 -5.46 -3.21
C LEU A 101 13.48 -6.05 -4.36
N LEU A 102 14.60 -6.72 -4.05
CA LEU A 102 15.41 -7.41 -5.05
C LEU A 102 14.61 -8.50 -5.77
N THR A 103 13.92 -9.36 -5.01
CA THR A 103 13.09 -10.43 -5.57
C THR A 103 11.91 -9.85 -6.36
N ALA A 104 11.29 -8.77 -5.88
CA ALA A 104 10.21 -8.09 -6.60
C ALA A 104 10.70 -7.51 -7.95
N LEU A 105 11.91 -6.94 -7.99
CA LEU A 105 12.51 -6.46 -9.24
C LEU A 105 12.77 -7.62 -10.22
N ILE A 106 13.39 -8.70 -9.75
CA ILE A 106 13.66 -9.90 -10.57
C ILE A 106 12.34 -10.49 -11.09
N GLY A 107 11.34 -10.66 -10.22
CA GLY A 107 10.03 -11.19 -10.58
C GLY A 107 9.29 -10.29 -11.58
N GLY A 108 9.33 -8.97 -11.36
CA GLY A 108 8.74 -7.99 -12.27
C GLY A 108 9.37 -8.04 -13.68
N ILE A 109 10.70 -8.10 -13.75
CA ILE A 109 11.43 -8.23 -15.03
C ILE A 109 11.11 -9.56 -15.71
N ALA A 110 11.12 -10.67 -14.97
CA ALA A 110 10.85 -12.00 -15.51
C ALA A 110 9.43 -12.11 -16.13
N ILE A 111 8.43 -11.47 -15.51
CA ILE A 111 7.05 -11.41 -16.04
C ILE A 111 6.93 -10.45 -17.22
N ALA A 112 7.61 -9.31 -17.17
CA ALA A 112 7.52 -8.29 -18.23
C ALA A 112 8.28 -8.69 -19.51
N ARG A 113 9.26 -9.60 -19.41
CA ARG A 113 10.02 -10.07 -20.56
C ARG A 113 9.11 -10.90 -21.47
N LYS A 114 8.97 -10.47 -22.72
CA LYS A 114 8.37 -11.30 -23.77
C LYS A 114 9.46 -12.21 -24.32
N ASP A 115 9.23 -13.52 -24.28
CA ASP A 115 10.09 -14.46 -24.98
C ASP A 115 9.75 -14.37 -26.47
N GLU A 116 10.74 -14.04 -27.31
CA GLU A 116 10.57 -14.08 -28.77
C GLU A 116 10.38 -15.54 -29.20
N PRO A 117 9.30 -15.89 -29.91
CA PRO A 117 9.15 -17.23 -30.45
C PRO A 117 10.31 -17.47 -31.40
N GLY A 118 11.12 -18.50 -31.11
CA GLY A 118 12.38 -18.77 -31.79
C GLY A 118 12.26 -18.65 -33.30
N GLY A 119 13.10 -17.78 -33.88
CA GLY A 119 13.32 -17.73 -35.31
C GLY A 119 13.81 -19.09 -35.78
N THR A 120 12.95 -19.81 -36.48
CA THR A 120 13.31 -20.97 -37.29
C THR A 120 14.41 -20.54 -38.28
N ARG A 121 15.63 -20.98 -38.00
CA ARG A 121 16.62 -21.26 -39.03
C ARG A 121 16.45 -22.71 -39.46
#